data_AF-A0A163JQX0-F1
#
_entry.id   AF-A0A163JQX0-F1
#
_cell.length_a   1.000
_cell.length_b   1.000
_cell.length_c   1.000
_cell.angle_alpha   90.00
_cell.angle_beta   90.00
_cell.angle_gamma   90.00
#
_symmetry.space_group_name_H-M   'P 1'
#
loop_
_entity.id
_entity.type
_entity.pdbx_description
1 polymer ?
#
loop_
_entity_poly.entity_id
_entity_poly.type
_entity_poly.pdbx_seq_one_letter_code
_entity_poly.pdbx_strand_id
1 'polypeptide(L)'
;MTQQQATSSDFAQYLAIQHAKSVEVPKYQLQDSLRIWFTTYEQQANIQGVHDLNLCGKYVGSFMPPTISAWIRTLPPTVVGNWLHLKEAMLNFFGKSKEEEDRQLLST
;
A
#
# COMPACT_ATOMS: atom_id res chain seq x y z
N MET A 1 -31.43 6.88 27.87
CA MET A 1 -30.03 6.95 27.39
C MET A 1 -29.78 5.68 26.59
N THR A 2 -29.89 5.77 25.26
CA THR A 2 -29.73 4.64 24.34
C THR A 2 -28.25 4.25 24.26
N GLN A 3 -27.89 3.15 24.94
CA GLN A 3 -26.59 2.50 24.73
C GLN A 3 -26.61 1.88 23.33
N GLN A 4 -26.00 2.58 22.37
CA GLN A 4 -25.72 2.02 21.06
C GLN A 4 -24.71 0.88 21.25
N GLN A 5 -25.20 -0.35 21.11
CA GLN A 5 -24.35 -1.52 20.88
C GLN A 5 -23.61 -1.30 19.56
N ALA A 6 -22.40 -0.74 19.64
CA ALA A 6 -21.43 -0.87 18.55
C ALA A 6 -21.20 -2.38 18.38
N THR A 7 -21.72 -2.92 17.28
CA THR A 7 -21.62 -4.34 17.01
C THR A 7 -20.14 -4.71 16.96
N SER A 8 -19.75 -5.89 17.42
CA SER A 8 -18.35 -6.36 17.40
C SER A 8 -17.66 -6.19 16.02
N SER A 9 -18.46 -6.11 14.94
CA SER A 9 -18.04 -5.80 13.58
C SER A 9 -17.46 -4.38 13.42
N ASP A 10 -18.10 -3.36 14.00
CA ASP A 10 -17.66 -1.97 13.89
C ASP A 10 -16.33 -1.73 14.61
N PHE A 11 -16.14 -2.40 15.75
CA PHE A 11 -14.90 -2.31 16.51
C PHE A 11 -13.74 -3.04 15.80
N ALA A 12 -14.01 -4.22 15.21
CA ALA A 12 -13.03 -4.93 14.39
C ALA A 12 -12.62 -4.11 13.15
N GLN A 13 -13.57 -3.42 12.53
CA GLN A 13 -13.32 -2.56 11.38
C GLN A 13 -12.55 -1.28 11.77
N TYR A 14 -12.88 -0.69 12.93
CA TYR A 14 -12.13 0.41 13.50
C TYR A 14 -10.68 0.00 13.80
N LEU A 15 -10.48 -1.16 14.43
CA LEU A 15 -9.15 -1.71 14.68
C LEU A 15 -8.40 -1.95 13.37
N ALA A 16 -9.02 -2.57 12.37
CA ALA A 16 -8.39 -2.77 11.06
C ALA A 16 -7.94 -1.44 10.41
N ILE A 17 -8.74 -0.37 10.54
CA ILE A 17 -8.37 0.97 10.06
C ILE A 17 -7.22 1.57 10.88
N GLN A 18 -7.22 1.40 12.20
CA GLN A 18 -6.14 1.86 13.07
C GLN A 18 -4.83 1.10 12.79
N HIS A 19 -4.90 -0.21 12.58
CA HIS A 19 -3.76 -1.04 12.17
C HIS A 19 -3.25 -0.62 10.79
N ALA A 20 -4.13 -0.43 9.80
CA ALA A 20 -3.74 0.06 8.48
C ALA A 20 -3.04 1.44 8.51
N LYS A 21 -3.36 2.29 9.49
CA LYS A 21 -2.70 3.59 9.73
C LYS A 21 -1.38 3.47 10.50
N SER A 22 -1.26 2.46 11.36
CA SER A 22 -0.11 2.21 12.23
C SER A 22 0.87 1.18 11.65
N VAL A 23 0.74 0.84 10.37
CA VAL A 23 1.75 0.03 9.68
C VAL A 23 3.05 0.83 9.65
N GLU A 24 4.00 0.48 10.53
CA GLU A 24 5.35 1.04 10.56
C GLU A 24 6.13 0.49 9.36
N VAL A 25 5.86 1.03 8.17
CA VAL A 25 6.63 0.76 6.97
C VAL A 25 7.49 1.99 6.66
N PRO A 26 8.78 1.81 6.36
CA PRO A 26 9.64 2.92 5.94
C PRO A 26 9.05 3.60 4.71
N LYS A 27 9.13 4.94 4.69
CA LYS A 27 8.70 5.72 3.53
C LYS A 27 9.47 5.24 2.30
N TYR A 28 8.74 5.01 1.21
CA TYR A 28 9.36 4.59 -0.05
C TYR A 28 10.30 5.68 -0.55
N GLN A 29 11.51 5.30 -0.98
CA GLN A 29 12.43 6.19 -1.68
C GLN A 29 12.48 5.81 -3.15
N LEU A 30 12.50 6.80 -4.05
CA LEU A 30 12.48 6.58 -5.51
C LEU A 30 13.64 5.73 -6.04
N GLN A 31 14.72 5.61 -5.26
CA GLN A 31 15.91 4.82 -5.57
C GLN A 31 15.78 3.34 -5.19
N ASP A 32 14.81 2.99 -4.34
CA ASP A 32 14.58 1.62 -3.88
C ASP A 32 13.65 0.85 -4.83
N SER A 33 13.74 -0.48 -4.83
CA SER A 33 12.83 -1.31 -5.62
C SER A 33 11.41 -1.25 -5.04
N LEU A 34 10.49 -0.71 -5.84
CA LEU A 34 9.08 -0.61 -5.51
C LEU A 34 8.45 -1.99 -5.24
N ARG A 35 8.93 -3.05 -5.92
CA ARG A 35 8.48 -4.44 -5.69
C ARG A 35 8.83 -4.94 -4.29
N ILE A 36 10.05 -4.64 -3.84
CA ILE A 36 10.51 -5.01 -2.50
C ILE A 36 9.68 -4.26 -1.47
N TRP A 37 9.49 -2.95 -1.68
CA TRP A 37 8.67 -2.13 -0.79
C TRP A 37 7.25 -2.66 -0.64
N PHE A 38 6.58 -3.02 -1.75
CA PHE A 38 5.25 -3.62 -1.69
C PHE A 38 5.24 -4.94 -0.94
N THR A 39 6.23 -5.81 -1.16
CA THR A 39 6.35 -7.09 -0.44
C THR A 39 6.50 -6.85 1.06
N THR A 40 7.37 -5.91 1.47
CA THR A 40 7.55 -5.55 2.88
C THR A 40 6.26 -4.97 3.46
N TYR A 41 5.57 -4.11 2.73
CA TYR A 41 4.29 -3.54 3.16
C TYR A 41 3.23 -4.63 3.38
N GLU A 42 3.07 -5.54 2.43
CA GLU A 42 2.12 -6.67 2.50
C GLU A 42 2.43 -7.58 3.69
N GLN A 43 3.71 -7.88 3.93
CA GLN A 43 4.15 -8.65 5.10
C GLN A 43 3.82 -7.94 6.41
N GLN A 44 4.14 -6.65 6.53
CA GLN A 44 3.86 -5.87 7.73
C GLN A 44 2.35 -5.72 7.99
N ALA A 45 1.57 -5.46 6.94
CA ALA A 45 0.11 -5.41 7.01
C ALA A 45 -0.46 -6.74 7.52
N ASN A 46 0.04 -7.87 7.00
CA ASN A 46 -0.37 -9.20 7.43
C ASN A 46 0.02 -9.50 8.89
N ILE A 47 1.22 -9.11 9.33
CA ILE A 47 1.67 -9.23 10.73
C ILE A 47 0.75 -8.43 11.67
N GLN A 48 0.28 -7.27 11.23
CA GLN A 48 -0.66 -6.45 11.99
C GLN A 48 -2.14 -6.89 11.87
N GLY A 49 -2.41 -8.02 11.20
CA GLY A 49 -3.76 -8.57 11.04
C GLY A 49 -4.62 -7.87 9.98
N VAL A 50 -4.02 -7.02 9.13
CA VAL A 50 -4.69 -6.39 7.99
C VAL A 50 -4.63 -7.35 6.80
N HIS A 51 -5.67 -8.17 6.67
CA HIS A 51 -5.79 -9.10 5.55
C HIS A 51 -6.38 -8.45 4.28
N ASP A 52 -7.10 -7.34 4.44
CA ASP A 52 -7.66 -6.59 3.31
C ASP A 52 -6.78 -5.38 2.95
N LEU A 53 -5.84 -5.61 2.03
CA LEU A 53 -4.94 -4.59 1.50
C LEU A 53 -5.65 -3.52 0.66
N ASN A 54 -6.91 -3.74 0.25
CA ASN A 54 -7.67 -2.71 -0.45
C ASN A 54 -7.99 -1.52 0.46
N LEU A 55 -8.10 -1.77 1.77
CA LEU A 55 -8.22 -0.70 2.77
C LEU A 55 -6.94 0.14 2.85
N CYS A 56 -5.78 -0.48 2.60
CA CYS A 56 -4.47 0.15 2.61
C CYS A 56 -4.20 1.04 1.39
N GLY A 57 -4.81 0.76 0.24
CA GLY A 57 -4.60 1.52 -1.00
C GLY A 57 -4.84 3.03 -0.85
N LYS A 58 -5.82 3.41 -0.01
CA LYS A 58 -6.11 4.84 0.29
C LYS A 58 -5.04 5.51 1.15
N TYR A 59 -4.30 4.75 1.95
CA TYR A 59 -3.28 5.26 2.87
C TYR A 59 -1.86 5.15 2.32
N VAL A 60 -1.65 4.33 1.27
CA VAL A 60 -0.33 4.10 0.68
C VAL A 60 0.33 5.41 0.23
N GLY A 61 -0.47 6.36 -0.28
CA GLY A 61 0.02 7.66 -0.74
C GLY A 61 0.69 8.51 0.35
N SER A 62 0.47 8.20 1.64
CA SER A 62 1.13 8.87 2.77
C SER A 62 2.53 8.31 3.05
N PHE A 63 2.80 7.07 2.65
CA PHE A 63 4.11 6.42 2.77
C PHE A 63 4.97 6.64 1.53
N MET A 64 4.40 7.23 0.48
CA MET A 64 5.05 7.50 -0.79
C MET A 64 5.64 8.92 -0.86
N PRO A 65 6.68 9.14 -1.69
CA PRO A 65 7.18 10.46 -2.01
C PRO A 65 6.08 11.36 -2.59
N PRO A 66 6.19 12.70 -2.44
CA PRO A 66 5.20 13.65 -2.96
C PRO A 66 4.87 13.46 -4.45
N THR A 67 5.86 13.10 -5.28
CA THR A 67 5.70 12.84 -6.70
C THR A 67 4.73 11.68 -6.97
N ILE A 68 4.93 10.56 -6.26
CA ILE A 68 4.08 9.37 -6.40
C ILE A 68 2.72 9.64 -5.76
N SER A 69 2.68 10.30 -4.60
CA SER A 69 1.44 10.67 -3.91
C SER A 69 0.54 11.55 -4.80
N ALA A 70 1.14 12.53 -5.49
CA ALA A 70 0.42 13.39 -6.44
C ALA A 70 -0.10 12.59 -7.64
N TRP A 71 0.69 11.66 -8.18
CA TRP A 71 0.27 10.78 -9.27
C TRP A 71 -0.84 9.80 -8.83
N ILE A 72 -0.79 9.24 -7.63
CA ILE A 72 -1.87 8.36 -7.11
C ILE A 72 -3.22 9.12 -7.10
N ARG A 73 -3.21 10.43 -6.81
CA ARG A 73 -4.43 11.26 -6.82
C ARG A 73 -5.00 11.49 -8.21
N THR A 74 -4.22 11.30 -9.28
CA THR A 74 -4.73 11.40 -10.66
C THR A 74 -5.33 10.09 -11.15
N LEU A 75 -5.12 8.98 -10.43
CA LEU A 75 -5.69 7.68 -10.78
C LEU A 75 -7.20 7.62 -10.50
N PRO A 76 -7.94 6.81 -11.28
CA PRO A 76 -9.34 6.54 -11.01
C PRO A 76 -9.53 5.92 -9.62
N PRO A 77 -10.61 6.26 -8.89
CA PRO A 77 -10.90 5.69 -7.58
C PRO A 77 -11.10 4.16 -7.61
N THR A 78 -11.45 3.59 -8.77
CA THR A 78 -11.51 2.14 -9.02
C THR A 78 -10.14 1.47 -8.99
N VAL A 79 -9.08 2.20 -9.37
CA VAL A 79 -7.69 1.73 -9.31
C VAL A 79 -7.15 1.90 -7.90
N VAL A 80 -7.36 3.07 -7.27
CA VAL A 80 -6.87 3.33 -5.90
C VAL A 80 -7.57 2.45 -4.85
N GLY A 81 -8.83 2.11 -5.10
CA GLY A 81 -9.61 1.21 -4.24
C GLY A 81 -9.26 -0.27 -4.39
N ASN A 82 -8.43 -0.64 -5.36
CA ASN A 82 -7.97 -2.02 -5.57
C ASN A 82 -6.45 -2.08 -5.46
N TRP A 83 -5.96 -2.75 -4.43
CA TRP A 83 -4.53 -2.84 -4.15
C TRP A 83 -3.72 -3.42 -5.32
N LEU A 84 -4.26 -4.44 -5.98
CA LEU A 84 -3.60 -5.11 -7.11
C LEU A 84 -3.44 -4.14 -8.29
N HIS A 85 -4.51 -3.44 -8.66
CA HIS A 85 -4.47 -2.48 -9.76
C HIS A 85 -3.56 -1.29 -9.45
N LEU A 86 -3.57 -0.81 -8.21
CA LEU A 86 -2.67 0.25 -7.76
C LEU A 86 -1.21 -0.19 -7.85
N LYS A 87 -0.89 -1.40 -7.38
CA LYS A 87 0.44 -2.00 -7.44
C LYS A 87 0.92 -2.15 -8.88
N GLU A 88 0.10 -2.69 -9.78
CA GLU A 88 0.44 -2.82 -11.21
C GLU A 88 0.64 -1.46 -11.88
N ALA A 89 -0.26 -0.51 -11.64
CA ALA A 89 -0.13 0.83 -12.20
C ALA A 89 1.16 1.51 -11.71
N MET A 90 1.47 1.41 -10.41
CA MET A 90 2.67 1.97 -9.82
C MET A 90 3.94 1.29 -10.34
N LEU A 91 3.94 -0.03 -10.50
CA LEU A 91 5.06 -0.77 -11.09
C LEU A 91 5.27 -0.42 -12.57
N ASN A 92 4.22 -0.16 -13.32
CA ASN A 92 4.34 0.25 -14.72
C ASN A 92 4.84 1.69 -14.89
N PHE A 93 4.50 2.59 -13.96
CA PHE A 93 4.84 4.02 -14.07
C PHE A 93 6.15 4.40 -13.35
N PHE A 94 6.38 3.82 -12.17
CA PHE A 94 7.54 4.12 -11.31
C PHE A 94 8.44 2.91 -11.09
N GLY A 95 7.95 1.69 -11.31
CA GLY A 95 8.80 0.52 -11.29
C GLY A 95 9.78 0.58 -12.45
N LYS A 96 11.01 0.16 -12.19
CA LYS A 96 11.93 -0.20 -13.27
C LYS A 96 11.32 -1.37 -14.03
N SER A 97 11.53 -1.42 -15.33
CA SER A 97 11.14 -2.59 -16.14
C SER A 97 11.74 -3.85 -15.51
N LYS A 98 11.01 -4.96 -15.57
CA LYS A 98 11.53 -6.25 -15.08
C LYS A 98 12.85 -6.59 -15.80
N GLU A 99 12.98 -6.20 -17.06
CA GLU A 99 14.21 -6.33 -17.84
C GLU A 99 15.39 -5.50 -17.30
N GLU A 100 15.18 -4.33 -16.69
CA GLU A 100 16.26 -3.53 -16.08
C GLU A 100 16.68 -4.05 -14.71
N GLU A 101 15.75 -4.58 -13.90
CA GLU A 101 16.10 -5.27 -12.65
C GLU A 101 16.88 -6.57 -12.92
N ASP A 102 16.45 -7.38 -13.89
CA ASP A 102 17.17 -8.61 -14.28
C ASP A 102 18.54 -8.30 -14.91
N ARG A 103 18.67 -7.23 -15.70
CA ARG A 103 19.99 -6.80 -16.24
C ARG A 103 20.97 -6.36 -15.16
N GLN A 104 20.50 -5.70 -14.09
CA GLN A 104 21.37 -5.31 -12.97
C GLN A 104 21.83 -6.51 -12.13
N LEU A 105 20.99 -7.54 -12.00
CA LEU A 105 21.34 -8.78 -11.32
C LEU A 105 22.30 -9.66 -12.14
N LEU A 106 22.19 -9.64 -13.47
CA LEU A 106 23.04 -10.42 -14.38
C LEU A 106 24.39 -9.76 -14.71
N SER A 107 24.62 -8.50 -14.33
CA SER A 107 25.90 -7.80 -14.57
C SER A 107 26.82 -7.74 -13.34
N THR A 108 26.49 -8.46 -12.26
CA THR A 108 27.38 -8.71 -11.11
C THR A 108 28.00 -10.09 -11.23
#